data_AF-A0A1Q6PVW7-F1
#
_entry.id   AF-A0A1Q6PVW7-F1
#
_cell.length_a   1.000
_cell.length_b   1.000
_cell.length_c   1.000
_cell.angle_alpha   90.00
_cell.angle_beta   90.00
_cell.angle_gamma   90.00
#
_symmetry.space_group_name_H-M   'P 1'
#
loop_
_entity.id
_entity.type
_entity.pdbx_description
1 polymer ?
#
loop_
_entity_poly.entity_id
_entity_poly.type
_entity_poly.pdbx_seq_one_letter_code
_entity_poly.pdbx_strand_id
1 'polypeptide(L)'
;MKKILAYLLVLVSLMTLFCGTASAANNSMDKNGYATTYVSMPVYDTDARTTKYENVPVGCWTVVGRCYYMTSDGRTYYPESASVQKATFSPYKGGISSTTTAQYQSSTSQIMENGKRTQVSLHYSCPILVKHYTNASKQNAKATYSEYTYSTNTTTTSLQSTTTIYFYRYN
;
A
#
# COMPACT_ATOMS: atom_id res chain seq x y z
N MET A 1 24.05 58.69 10.48
CA MET A 1 22.97 57.85 11.05
C MET A 1 22.12 57.07 10.03
N LYS A 2 22.30 57.19 8.70
CA LYS A 2 21.50 56.43 7.71
C LYS A 2 21.99 54.99 7.44
N LYS A 3 23.28 54.70 7.69
CA LYS A 3 23.88 53.38 7.39
C LYS A 3 23.43 52.29 8.38
N ILE A 4 23.28 52.63 9.67
CA ILE A 4 22.86 51.68 10.72
C ILE A 4 21.44 51.15 10.49
N LEU A 5 20.53 51.99 10.01
CA LEU A 5 19.14 51.59 9.75
C LEU A 5 19.04 50.57 8.59
N ALA A 6 19.88 50.71 7.56
CA ALA A 6 19.93 49.78 6.45
C ALA A 6 20.46 48.39 6.87
N TYR A 7 21.47 48.35 7.74
CA TYR A 7 21.99 47.08 8.28
C TYR A 7 20.98 46.37 9.18
N LEU A 8 20.21 47.10 9.99
CA LEU A 8 19.16 46.50 10.83
C LEU A 8 18.01 45.92 9.99
N LEU A 9 17.62 46.59 8.91
CA LEU A 9 16.55 46.13 8.03
C LEU A 9 16.94 44.85 7.25
N VAL A 10 18.21 44.76 6.83
CA VAL A 10 18.77 43.55 6.21
C VAL A 10 18.89 42.42 7.24
N LEU A 11 19.24 42.71 8.50
CA LEU A 11 19.30 41.68 9.53
C LEU A 11 17.90 41.14 9.89
N VAL A 12 16.89 42.02 10.00
CA VAL A 12 15.51 41.62 10.28
C VAL A 12 14.91 40.81 9.14
N SER A 13 15.17 41.17 7.88
CA SER A 13 14.71 40.38 6.73
C SER A 13 15.42 39.03 6.62
N LEU A 14 16.71 38.96 6.97
CA LEU A 14 17.46 37.70 7.02
C LEU A 14 16.98 36.81 8.18
N MET A 15 16.66 37.37 9.35
CA MET A 15 16.11 36.59 10.47
C MET A 15 14.68 36.11 10.22
N THR A 16 13.84 36.84 9.48
CA THR A 16 12.54 36.30 9.02
C THR A 16 12.71 35.14 8.03
N LEU A 17 13.82 35.09 7.30
CA LEU A 17 14.14 33.98 6.39
C LEU A 17 14.61 32.72 7.14
N PHE A 18 15.27 32.88 8.29
CA PHE A 18 15.74 31.77 9.13
C PHE A 18 14.76 31.36 10.25
N CYS A 19 13.80 32.19 10.62
CA CYS A 19 12.76 31.84 11.60
C CYS A 19 11.61 31.00 10.98
N GLY A 20 11.53 30.91 9.65
CA GLY A 20 10.51 30.12 8.94
C GLY A 20 10.80 28.63 8.79
N THR A 21 11.96 28.15 9.22
CA THR A 21 12.36 26.72 9.13
C THR A 21 12.64 26.09 10.49
N ALA A 22 12.05 26.65 11.56
CA ALA A 22 11.98 25.99 12.86
C ALA A 22 11.10 24.74 12.74
N SER A 23 11.74 23.62 12.37
CA SER A 23 11.19 22.26 12.35
C SER A 23 9.82 22.16 11.66
N ALA A 24 9.81 22.06 10.33
CA ALA A 24 8.77 21.25 9.69
C ALA A 24 8.98 19.82 10.19
N ALA A 25 8.39 19.49 11.35
CA ALA A 25 8.28 18.11 11.80
C ALA A 25 7.76 17.35 10.58
N ASN A 26 8.50 16.32 10.16
CA ASN A 26 8.09 15.51 9.04
C ASN A 26 6.87 14.71 9.50
N ASN A 27 5.71 15.36 9.49
CA ASN A 27 4.43 14.84 9.97
C ASN A 27 3.88 13.87 8.92
N SER A 28 4.73 12.96 8.44
CA SER A 28 4.35 11.93 7.51
C SER A 28 4.35 10.57 8.19
N MET A 29 3.39 9.75 7.82
CA MET A 29 3.27 8.37 8.30
C MET A 29 3.20 7.44 7.11
N ASP A 30 4.00 6.40 7.14
CA ASP A 30 3.93 5.30 6.20
C ASP A 30 3.02 4.20 6.76
N LYS A 31 2.14 3.65 5.92
CA LYS A 31 1.30 2.49 6.22
C LYS A 31 1.31 1.50 5.08
N ASN A 32 1.15 0.23 5.42
CA ASN A 32 1.03 -0.85 4.46
C ASN A 32 -0.43 -1.12 4.10
N GLY A 33 -0.69 -1.32 2.81
CA GLY A 33 -1.86 -2.02 2.28
C GLY A 33 -1.45 -3.35 1.72
N TYR A 34 -2.35 -4.32 1.76
CA TYR A 34 -2.08 -5.69 1.32
C TYR A 34 -3.12 -6.11 0.29
N ALA A 35 -2.64 -6.51 -0.90
CA ALA A 35 -3.46 -7.07 -1.95
C ALA A 35 -3.06 -8.54 -2.17
N THR A 36 -3.79 -9.45 -1.53
CA THR A 36 -3.60 -10.89 -1.75
C THR A 36 -4.05 -11.25 -3.16
N THR A 37 -3.14 -11.85 -3.93
CA THR A 37 -3.39 -12.30 -5.30
C THR A 37 -3.89 -13.73 -5.26
N TYR A 38 -5.08 -13.96 -5.82
CA TYR A 38 -5.67 -15.29 -5.97
C TYR A 38 -5.70 -15.68 -7.44
N VAL A 39 -5.51 -16.97 -7.71
CA VAL A 39 -5.74 -17.56 -9.03
C VAL A 39 -6.71 -18.72 -8.88
N SER A 40 -7.56 -18.92 -9.88
CA SER A 40 -8.37 -20.12 -9.99
C SER A 40 -7.52 -21.22 -10.61
N MET A 41 -7.32 -22.33 -9.90
CA MET A 41 -6.59 -23.49 -10.41
C MET A 41 -7.29 -24.79 -10.01
N PRO A 42 -7.15 -25.87 -10.79
CA PRO A 42 -7.64 -27.18 -10.39
C PRO A 42 -6.86 -27.71 -9.18
N VAL A 43 -7.59 -28.17 -8.18
CA VAL A 43 -7.09 -28.77 -6.95
C VAL A 43 -7.72 -30.15 -6.80
N TYR A 44 -6.88 -31.19 -6.69
CA TYR A 44 -7.32 -32.56 -6.44
C TYR A 44 -7.43 -32.83 -4.94
N ASP A 45 -8.60 -33.24 -4.48
CA ASP A 45 -8.84 -33.72 -3.12
C ASP A 45 -8.71 -35.25 -3.09
N THR A 46 -7.74 -35.73 -2.31
CA THR A 46 -7.37 -37.15 -2.29
C THR A 46 -8.43 -38.01 -1.60
N ASP A 47 -8.97 -37.56 -0.47
CA ASP A 47 -10.00 -38.27 0.28
C ASP A 47 -11.32 -38.32 -0.49
N ALA A 48 -11.70 -37.20 -1.12
CA ALA A 48 -12.92 -37.12 -1.93
C ALA A 48 -12.75 -37.65 -3.36
N ARG A 49 -11.52 -37.98 -3.78
CA ARG A 49 -11.16 -38.46 -5.13
C ARG A 49 -11.72 -37.60 -6.25
N THR A 50 -11.65 -36.28 -6.10
CA THR A 50 -12.28 -35.33 -7.02
C THR A 50 -11.42 -34.10 -7.26
N THR A 51 -11.51 -33.54 -8.46
CA THR A 51 -10.84 -32.28 -8.82
C THR A 51 -11.86 -31.15 -8.88
N LYS A 52 -11.54 -30.02 -8.25
CA LYS A 52 -12.35 -28.79 -8.32
C LYS A 52 -11.46 -27.59 -8.59
N TYR A 53 -12.02 -26.57 -9.24
CA TYR A 53 -11.34 -25.28 -9.32
C TYR A 53 -11.48 -24.54 -8.00
N GLU A 54 -10.37 -24.10 -7.44
CA GLU A 54 -10.32 -23.34 -6.19
C GLU A 54 -9.56 -22.04 -6.39
N ASN A 55 -9.99 -20.99 -5.69
CA ASN A 55 -9.23 -19.74 -5.60
C ASN A 55 -8.11 -19.93 -4.59
N VAL A 56 -6.90 -20.10 -5.10
CA VAL A 56 -5.70 -20.33 -4.29
C VAL A 56 -4.90 -19.03 -4.20
N PRO A 57 -4.50 -18.58 -3.00
CA PRO A 57 -3.64 -17.43 -2.84
C PRO A 57 -2.22 -17.77 -3.31
N VAL A 58 -1.70 -17.00 -4.27
CA VAL A 58 -0.37 -17.22 -4.87
C VAL A 58 0.67 -16.20 -4.42
N GLY A 59 0.24 -15.16 -3.73
CA GLY A 59 1.13 -14.20 -3.11
C GLY A 59 0.40 -12.96 -2.64
N CYS A 60 1.16 -11.97 -2.19
CA CYS A 60 0.63 -10.70 -1.72
C CYS A 60 1.48 -9.55 -2.22
N TRP A 61 0.83 -8.52 -2.76
CA TRP A 61 1.44 -7.22 -2.97
C TRP A 61 1.33 -6.41 -1.68
N THR A 62 2.47 -6.02 -1.13
CA THR A 62 2.56 -5.04 -0.05
C THR A 62 2.78 -3.67 -0.68
N VAL A 63 1.83 -2.76 -0.47
CA VAL A 63 1.86 -1.39 -0.98
C VAL A 63 2.12 -0.46 0.20
N VAL A 64 3.18 0.34 0.13
CA VAL A 64 3.48 1.35 1.15
C VAL A 64 2.89 2.67 0.69
N GLY A 65 1.91 3.17 1.42
CA GLY A 65 1.37 4.51 1.27
C GLY A 65 2.01 5.45 2.29
N ARG A 66 2.29 6.68 1.90
CA ARG A 66 2.69 7.77 2.78
C ARG A 66 1.55 8.77 2.87
N CYS A 67 1.22 9.23 4.07
CA CYS A 67 0.31 10.36 4.26
C CYS A 67 1.00 11.48 5.01
N TYR A 68 0.82 12.72 4.55
CA TYR A 68 1.21 13.92 5.26
C TYR A 68 0.07 14.44 6.12
N TYR A 69 0.42 14.93 7.31
CA TYR A 69 -0.51 15.42 8.31
C TYR A 69 -0.29 16.89 8.60
N MET A 70 -1.39 17.64 8.74
CA MET A 70 -1.36 18.98 9.30
C MET A 70 -1.74 18.95 10.77
N THR A 71 -1.13 19.83 11.55
CA THR A 71 -1.58 20.15 12.91
C THR A 71 -1.53 21.67 13.09
N SER A 72 -2.55 22.22 13.75
CA SER A 72 -2.62 23.65 14.08
C SER A 72 -2.42 23.91 15.57
N ASP A 73 -2.67 22.91 16.40
CA ASP A 73 -2.64 22.98 17.87
C ASP A 73 -1.49 22.16 18.48
N GLY A 74 -0.75 21.41 17.65
CA GLY A 74 0.29 20.47 18.08
C GLY A 74 -0.24 19.26 18.85
N ARG A 75 -1.56 19.06 18.86
CA ARG A 75 -2.26 18.02 19.64
C ARG A 75 -3.14 17.13 18.79
N THR A 76 -3.60 17.61 17.65
CA THR A 76 -4.41 16.84 16.70
C THR A 76 -3.76 16.92 15.33
N TYR A 77 -3.54 15.76 14.73
CA TYR A 77 -2.95 15.59 13.41
C TYR A 77 -4.04 15.13 12.44
N TYR A 78 -4.33 15.95 11.45
CA TYR A 78 -5.32 15.67 10.41
C TYR A 78 -4.63 15.21 9.12
N PRO A 79 -5.06 14.09 8.51
CA PRO A 79 -4.48 13.62 7.26
C PRO A 79 -4.83 14.59 6.11
N GLU A 80 -3.82 15.02 5.35
CA GLU A 80 -3.97 16.02 4.28
C GLU A 80 -3.88 15.42 2.88
N SER A 81 -2.84 14.64 2.63
CA SER A 81 -2.56 14.06 1.32
C SER A 81 -1.89 12.71 1.49
N ALA A 82 -2.16 11.78 0.57
CA ALA A 82 -1.57 10.46 0.59
C ALA A 82 -1.10 10.04 -0.81
N SER A 83 0.01 9.31 -0.87
CA SER A 83 0.56 8.78 -2.13
C SER A 83 1.25 7.44 -1.93
N VAL A 84 1.28 6.64 -2.99
CA VAL A 84 2.00 5.36 -3.01
C VAL A 84 3.50 5.64 -3.11
N GLN A 85 4.29 5.01 -2.25
CA GLN A 85 5.75 5.13 -2.23
C GLN A 85 6.43 3.96 -2.94
N LYS A 86 5.96 2.73 -2.66
CA LYS A 86 6.47 1.51 -3.28
C LYS A 86 5.44 0.41 -3.21
N ALA A 87 5.56 -0.57 -4.11
CA ALA A 87 4.80 -1.81 -4.08
C ALA A 87 5.76 -2.99 -4.30
N THR A 88 5.67 -4.01 -3.46
CA THR A 88 6.53 -5.19 -3.51
C THR A 88 5.71 -6.47 -3.43
N PHE A 89 6.02 -7.45 -4.28
CA PHE A 89 5.35 -8.75 -4.27
C PHE A 89 6.10 -9.76 -3.41
N SER A 90 5.36 -10.54 -2.62
CA SER A 90 5.86 -11.71 -1.89
C SER A 90 5.08 -12.96 -2.34
N PRO A 91 5.73 -13.95 -2.98
CA PRO A 91 5.06 -15.18 -3.39
C PRO A 91 4.68 -16.04 -2.17
N TYR A 92 3.56 -16.74 -2.28
CA TYR A 92 3.19 -17.85 -1.40
C TYR A 92 3.52 -19.18 -2.06
N LYS A 93 3.32 -20.32 -1.37
CA LYS A 93 3.65 -21.66 -1.90
C LYS A 93 3.09 -21.93 -3.30
N GLY A 94 1.88 -21.45 -3.62
CA GLY A 94 1.27 -21.64 -4.93
C GLY A 94 1.77 -20.71 -6.04
N GLY A 95 2.49 -19.64 -5.68
CA GLY A 95 3.03 -18.67 -6.63
C GLY A 95 4.55 -18.72 -6.72
N ILE A 96 5.07 -18.09 -7.76
CA ILE A 96 6.51 -18.07 -8.07
C ILE A 96 7.00 -16.63 -8.09
N SER A 97 6.34 -15.78 -8.88
CA SER A 97 6.72 -14.38 -9.04
C SER A 97 5.55 -13.57 -9.56
N SER A 98 5.60 -12.24 -9.41
CA SER A 98 4.67 -11.34 -10.07
C SER A 98 5.39 -10.07 -10.51
N THR A 99 4.97 -9.54 -11.65
CA THR A 99 5.46 -8.28 -12.21
C THR A 99 4.29 -7.38 -12.58
N THR A 100 4.50 -6.07 -12.51
CA THR A 100 3.54 -5.08 -13.01
C THR A 100 3.66 -4.99 -14.53
N THR A 101 2.54 -4.90 -15.25
CA THR A 101 2.54 -4.71 -16.71
C THR A 101 2.36 -3.27 -17.15
N ALA A 102 1.96 -2.39 -16.23
CA ALA A 102 1.86 -0.97 -16.43
C ALA A 102 2.19 -0.22 -15.14
N GLN A 103 2.31 1.10 -15.24
CA GLN A 103 2.37 1.95 -14.06
C GLN A 103 1.10 1.77 -13.22
N TYR A 104 1.25 1.74 -11.90
CA TYR A 104 0.10 1.69 -11.00
C TYR A 104 -0.72 2.97 -11.12
N GLN A 105 -2.02 2.83 -10.88
CA GLN A 105 -2.96 3.92 -10.69
C GLN A 105 -3.16 4.13 -9.19
N SER A 106 -3.17 5.39 -8.76
CA SER A 106 -3.49 5.76 -7.39
C SER A 106 -4.45 6.93 -7.32
N SER A 107 -5.41 6.89 -6.41
CA SER A 107 -6.35 7.98 -6.15
C SER A 107 -6.61 8.10 -4.65
N THR A 108 -7.16 9.24 -4.22
CA THR A 108 -7.51 9.49 -2.83
C THR A 108 -8.98 9.86 -2.66
N SER A 109 -9.61 9.36 -1.61
CA SER A 109 -10.90 9.83 -1.10
C SER A 109 -10.75 10.34 0.33
N GLN A 110 -11.68 11.17 0.81
CA GLN A 110 -11.59 11.79 2.14
C GLN A 110 -12.93 11.77 2.89
N ILE A 111 -12.85 11.69 4.21
CA ILE A 111 -13.98 11.89 5.13
C ILE A 111 -13.73 13.18 5.91
N MET A 112 -14.77 14.00 6.03
CA MET A 112 -14.75 15.27 6.74
C MET A 112 -15.67 15.21 7.95
N GLU A 113 -15.24 15.74 9.09
CA GLU A 113 -16.09 16.05 10.24
C GLU A 113 -15.83 17.49 10.66
N ASN A 114 -16.88 18.29 10.81
CA ASN A 114 -16.80 19.70 11.24
C ASN A 114 -15.78 20.53 10.43
N GLY A 115 -15.71 20.30 9.11
CA GLY A 115 -14.79 21.00 8.22
C GLY A 115 -13.32 20.57 8.32
N LYS A 116 -13.01 19.51 9.07
CA LYS A 116 -11.65 18.93 9.18
C LYS A 116 -11.62 17.52 8.60
N ARG A 117 -10.53 17.16 7.90
CA ARG A 117 -10.33 15.80 7.38
C ARG A 117 -10.11 14.83 8.52
N THR A 118 -10.92 13.79 8.63
CA THR A 118 -10.76 12.74 9.64
C THR A 118 -10.17 11.46 9.07
N GLN A 119 -10.28 11.28 7.75
CA GLN A 119 -9.69 10.15 7.04
C GLN A 119 -9.27 10.57 5.63
N VAL A 120 -8.14 10.04 5.18
CA VAL A 120 -7.76 9.96 3.76
C VAL A 120 -7.59 8.48 3.42
N SER A 121 -8.31 8.01 2.38
CA SER A 121 -8.17 6.67 1.85
C SER A 121 -7.34 6.74 0.57
N LEU A 122 -6.21 6.03 0.53
CA LEU A 122 -5.36 5.90 -0.65
C LEU A 122 -5.70 4.59 -1.36
N HIS A 123 -6.28 4.69 -2.56
CA HIS A 123 -6.62 3.54 -3.40
C HIS A 123 -5.47 3.25 -4.35
N TYR A 124 -4.98 2.02 -4.33
CA TYR A 124 -3.97 1.50 -5.26
C TYR A 124 -4.61 0.47 -6.19
N SER A 125 -4.26 0.55 -7.47
CA SER A 125 -4.69 -0.40 -8.49
C SER A 125 -3.57 -0.60 -9.52
N CYS A 126 -3.18 -1.83 -9.80
CA CYS A 126 -2.13 -2.11 -10.78
C CYS A 126 -2.40 -3.42 -11.54
N PRO A 127 -2.32 -3.42 -12.88
CA PRO A 127 -2.35 -4.64 -13.66
C PRO A 127 -1.04 -5.41 -13.48
N ILE A 128 -1.16 -6.72 -13.23
CA ILE A 128 -0.05 -7.60 -12.90
C ILE A 128 -0.09 -8.87 -13.76
N LEU A 129 1.08 -9.43 -14.01
CA LEU A 129 1.24 -10.83 -14.41
C LEU A 129 1.74 -11.61 -13.20
N VAL A 130 1.08 -12.72 -12.89
CA VAL A 130 1.51 -13.62 -11.81
C VAL A 130 1.87 -14.97 -12.41
N LYS A 131 3.08 -15.43 -12.12
CA LYS A 131 3.56 -16.78 -12.44
C LYS A 131 3.26 -17.68 -11.26
N HIS A 132 2.59 -18.81 -11.51
CA HIS A 132 2.12 -19.74 -10.48
C HIS A 132 2.08 -21.17 -11.01
N TYR A 133 1.92 -22.14 -10.11
CA TYR A 133 1.74 -23.53 -10.49
C TYR A 133 0.38 -23.77 -11.15
N THR A 134 0.32 -24.72 -12.09
CA THR A 134 -0.88 -24.96 -12.89
C THR A 134 -1.98 -25.69 -12.14
N ASN A 135 -1.63 -26.45 -11.10
CA ASN A 135 -2.55 -27.22 -10.30
C ASN A 135 -1.95 -27.54 -8.92
N ALA A 136 -2.80 -28.01 -8.01
CA ALA A 136 -2.40 -28.48 -6.69
C ALA A 136 -3.17 -29.74 -6.29
N SER A 137 -2.78 -30.31 -5.16
CA SER A 137 -3.50 -31.38 -4.48
C SER A 137 -3.52 -31.14 -2.98
N LYS A 138 -4.53 -31.69 -2.32
CA LYS A 138 -4.70 -31.67 -0.87
C LYS A 138 -5.21 -33.02 -0.38
N GLN A 139 -4.97 -33.30 0.90
CA GLN A 139 -5.45 -34.54 1.50
C GLN A 139 -6.98 -34.54 1.58
N ASN A 140 -7.57 -33.45 2.10
CA ASN A 140 -9.00 -33.35 2.35
C ASN A 140 -9.49 -31.89 2.29
N ALA A 141 -10.81 -31.72 2.36
CA ALA A 141 -11.46 -30.42 2.25
C ALA A 141 -11.11 -29.42 3.36
N LYS A 142 -10.58 -29.87 4.50
CA LYS A 142 -10.17 -29.01 5.63
C LYS A 142 -8.71 -28.56 5.54
N ALA A 143 -7.94 -29.08 4.59
CA ALA A 143 -6.56 -28.68 4.38
C ALA A 143 -6.48 -27.18 4.09
N THR A 144 -5.51 -26.55 4.71
CA THR A 144 -5.12 -25.16 4.50
C THR A 144 -4.16 -25.04 3.33
N TYR A 145 -4.04 -23.86 2.72
CA TYR A 145 -3.17 -23.67 1.55
C TYR A 145 -1.69 -23.98 1.81
N SER A 146 -1.23 -23.93 3.07
CA SER A 146 0.13 -24.33 3.45
C SER A 146 0.36 -25.84 3.34
N GLU A 147 -0.70 -26.65 3.37
CA GLU A 147 -0.69 -28.12 3.29
C GLU A 147 -0.88 -28.61 1.85
N TYR A 148 -1.14 -27.71 0.90
CA TYR A 148 -1.30 -28.08 -0.50
C TYR A 148 0.05 -28.50 -1.08
N THR A 149 0.01 -29.53 -1.93
CA THR A 149 1.14 -29.94 -2.76
C THR A 149 0.92 -29.43 -4.18
N TYR A 150 1.82 -28.57 -4.65
CA TYR A 150 1.74 -27.94 -5.96
C TYR A 150 2.48 -28.73 -7.02
N SER A 151 2.02 -28.64 -8.26
CA SER A 151 2.70 -29.27 -9.40
C SER A 151 4.05 -28.62 -9.70
N THR A 152 4.81 -29.20 -10.63
CA THR A 152 6.05 -28.59 -11.15
C THR A 152 5.79 -27.68 -12.35
N ASN A 153 4.65 -27.84 -13.01
CA ASN A 153 4.28 -27.07 -14.20
C ASN A 153 3.79 -25.68 -13.80
N THR A 154 4.21 -24.67 -14.54
CA THR A 154 3.92 -23.27 -14.23
C THR A 154 3.18 -22.59 -15.37
N THR A 155 2.30 -21.65 -15.05
CA THR A 155 1.63 -20.78 -16.02
C THR A 155 1.67 -19.33 -15.53
N THR A 156 1.28 -18.40 -16.39
CA THR A 156 1.19 -16.97 -16.08
C THR A 156 -0.22 -16.48 -16.34
N THR A 157 -0.78 -15.76 -15.37
CA THR A 157 -2.14 -15.20 -15.45
C THR A 157 -2.09 -13.69 -15.28
N SER A 158 -2.87 -12.96 -16.09
CA SER A 158 -3.05 -11.51 -15.97
C SER A 158 -4.17 -11.20 -14.99
N LEU A 159 -3.91 -10.33 -14.01
CA LEU A 159 -4.84 -9.95 -12.95
C LEU A 159 -4.74 -8.47 -12.64
N GLN A 160 -5.70 -7.97 -11.86
CA GLN A 160 -5.64 -6.64 -11.26
C GLN A 160 -5.35 -6.77 -9.75
N SER A 161 -4.27 -6.14 -9.28
CA SER A 161 -3.95 -6.02 -7.86
C SER A 161 -4.53 -4.72 -7.30
N THR A 162 -5.35 -4.80 -6.25
CA THR A 162 -5.97 -3.61 -5.63
C THR A 162 -5.89 -3.67 -4.11
N THR A 163 -5.65 -2.51 -3.48
CA THR A 163 -5.75 -2.34 -2.02
C THR A 163 -6.11 -0.90 -1.69
N THR A 164 -6.71 -0.68 -0.52
CA THR A 164 -6.93 0.66 0.03
C THR A 164 -6.18 0.79 1.34
N ILE A 165 -5.49 1.92 1.53
CA ILE A 165 -4.76 2.25 2.76
C ILE A 165 -5.48 3.41 3.44
N TYR A 166 -5.81 3.25 4.72
CA TYR A 166 -6.56 4.24 5.48
C TYR A 166 -5.67 5.01 6.46
N PHE A 167 -5.64 6.32 6.29
CA PHE A 167 -4.97 7.27 7.16
C PHE A 167 -6.04 8.03 7.95
N TYR A 168 -5.97 7.94 9.26
CA TYR A 168 -6.94 8.55 10.17
C TYR A 168 -6.29 9.71 10.91
N ARG A 169 -7.11 10.66 11.36
CA ARG A 169 -6.69 11.64 12.37
C ARG A 169 -6.18 10.92 13.63
N TYR A 170 -5.23 11.54 14.31
CA TYR A 170 -4.74 11.07 15.60
C TYR A 170 -4.35 12.26 16.49
N ASN A 171 -4.15 11.98 17.78
CA ASN A 171 -3.69 12.96 18.76
C ASN A 171 -2.26 12.66 19.19
#